data_AF-A0A5P9PAS9-F1
#
_entry.id   AF-A0A5P9PAS9-F1
#
_cell.length_a   1.000
_cell.length_b   1.000
_cell.length_c   1.000
_cell.angle_alpha   90.00
_cell.angle_beta   90.00
_cell.angle_gamma   90.00
#
_symmetry.space_group_name_H-M   'P 1'
#
loop_
_entity.id
_entity.type
_entity.pdbx_description
1 polymer ?
#
loop_
_entity_poly.entity_id
_entity_poly.type
_entity_poly.pdbx_seq_one_letter_code
_entity_poly.pdbx_strand_id
1 'polypeptide(L)'
;MFGRWARLVGEEVAEHAQPVALKDGELTVRASSTAWATQLRLLQGQLIGKIAAGVGNGVVKRMRIQGPTAPSWRKGPRHVSGRGPRDTYG
;
A
#
# COMPACT_ATOMS: atom_id res chain seq x y z
N MET A 1 13.02 -12.46 8.12
CA MET A 1 13.76 -11.66 7.12
C MET A 1 13.39 -10.17 7.10
N PHE A 2 12.39 -9.69 7.87
CA PHE A 2 12.22 -8.25 8.19
C PHE A 2 11.92 -8.05 9.68
N GLY A 3 12.78 -8.57 10.58
CA GLY A 3 12.59 -8.44 12.03
C GLY A 3 12.53 -6.99 12.54
N ARG A 4 12.87 -6.02 11.68
CA ARG A 4 12.79 -4.59 11.97
C ARG A 4 11.47 -3.95 11.53
N TRP A 5 10.59 -4.64 10.78
CA TRP A 5 9.33 -4.05 10.28
C TRP A 5 8.47 -3.49 11.41
N ALA A 6 8.15 -4.31 12.42
CA ALA A 6 7.40 -3.88 13.60
C ALA A 6 8.04 -2.68 14.32
N ARG A 7 9.38 -2.60 14.32
CA ARG A 7 10.10 -1.46 14.90
C ARG A 7 10.06 -0.19 14.05
N LEU A 8 9.85 -0.32 12.73
CA LEU A 8 9.77 0.81 11.79
C LEU A 8 8.36 1.39 11.73
N VAL A 9 7.35 0.52 11.60
CA VAL A 9 5.96 0.95 11.40
C VAL A 9 5.12 0.93 12.67
N GLY A 10 5.55 0.21 13.70
CA GLY A 10 4.80 -0.05 14.92
C GLY A 10 4.23 -1.47 14.94
N GLU A 11 3.94 -1.97 16.15
CA GLU A 11 3.42 -3.32 16.37
C GLU A 11 2.05 -3.49 15.69
N GLU A 12 1.13 -2.57 15.94
CA GLU A 12 -0.23 -2.56 15.35
C GLU A 12 -0.21 -2.62 13.82
N VAL A 13 0.63 -1.82 13.18
CA VAL A 13 0.75 -1.83 11.71
C VAL A 13 1.40 -3.13 11.23
N ALA A 14 2.36 -3.68 11.95
CA ALA A 14 3.01 -4.93 11.57
C ALA A 14 2.12 -6.16 11.73
N GLU A 15 1.17 -6.13 12.67
CA GLU A 15 0.15 -7.18 12.83
C GLU A 15 -0.82 -7.21 11.65
N HIS A 16 -1.17 -6.04 11.12
CA HIS A 16 -2.17 -5.91 10.07
C HIS A 16 -1.60 -5.66 8.67
N ALA A 17 -0.29 -5.46 8.54
CA ALA A 17 0.35 -5.13 7.29
C ALA A 17 1.73 -5.79 7.20
N GLN A 18 1.98 -6.50 6.11
CA GLN A 18 3.24 -7.22 5.90
C GLN A 18 3.94 -6.76 4.63
N PRO A 19 5.26 -6.50 4.67
CA PRO A 19 6.02 -6.18 3.47
C PRO A 19 6.13 -7.42 2.58
N VAL A 20 5.68 -7.29 1.33
CA VAL A 20 5.68 -8.37 0.33
C VAL A 20 6.95 -8.32 -0.48
N ALA A 21 7.31 -7.14 -0.98
CA ALA A 21 8.45 -6.95 -1.86
C ALA A 21 8.93 -5.50 -1.79
N LEU A 22 10.23 -5.30 -2.01
CA LEU A 22 10.81 -3.99 -2.21
C LEU A 22 11.58 -4.03 -3.53
N LYS A 23 11.18 -3.19 -4.49
CA LYS A 23 11.85 -3.12 -5.80
C LYS A 23 11.94 -1.67 -6.25
N ASP A 24 13.15 -1.23 -6.63
CA ASP A 24 13.39 0.12 -7.16
C ASP A 24 12.90 1.26 -6.24
N GLY A 25 12.95 1.03 -4.92
CA GLY A 25 12.41 1.97 -3.93
C GLY A 25 10.88 1.96 -3.80
N GLU A 26 10.16 1.06 -4.46
CA GLU A 26 8.74 0.82 -4.22
C GLU A 26 8.55 -0.36 -3.25
N LEU A 27 8.05 -0.06 -2.06
CA LEU A 27 7.69 -1.06 -1.05
C LEU A 27 6.23 -1.51 -1.25
N THR A 28 6.04 -2.77 -1.58
CA THR A 28 4.72 -3.41 -1.61
C THR A 28 4.38 -3.95 -0.24
N VAL A 29 3.23 -3.56 0.30
CA VAL A 29 2.71 -4.00 1.60
C VAL A 29 1.34 -4.62 1.40
N ARG A 30 1.10 -5.77 2.02
CA ARG A 30 -0.20 -6.46 2.02
C ARG A 30 -0.90 -6.24 3.35
N ALA A 31 -2.08 -5.66 3.30
CA ALA A 31 -2.95 -5.52 4.46
C ALA A 31 -3.71 -6.82 4.75
N SER A 32 -3.99 -7.09 6.02
CA SER A 32 -4.81 -8.22 6.46
C SER A 32 -6.31 -8.01 6.16
N SER A 33 -6.72 -6.74 6.04
CA SER A 33 -8.14 -6.34 5.91
C SER A 33 -8.31 -5.12 5.01
N THR A 34 -9.48 -4.99 4.38
CA THR A 34 -9.79 -3.82 3.53
C THR A 34 -9.81 -2.51 4.32
N ALA A 35 -10.30 -2.54 5.56
CA ALA A 35 -10.28 -1.39 6.46
C ALA A 35 -8.84 -0.91 6.74
N TRP A 36 -7.95 -1.87 7.06
CA TRP A 36 -6.53 -1.61 7.25
C TRP A 36 -5.84 -1.10 5.99
N ALA A 37 -6.18 -1.62 4.81
CA ALA A 37 -5.65 -1.10 3.55
C ALA A 37 -6.00 0.39 3.34
N THR A 38 -7.22 0.79 3.72
CA THR A 38 -7.62 2.21 3.70
C THR A 38 -6.85 3.03 4.72
N GLN A 39 -6.73 2.55 5.97
CA GLN A 39 -5.96 3.25 7.01
C GLN A 39 -4.49 3.45 6.58
N LEU A 40 -3.85 2.42 6.03
CA LEU A 40 -2.47 2.50 5.54
C LEU A 40 -2.32 3.54 4.44
N ARG A 41 -3.32 3.71 3.56
CA ARG A 41 -3.29 4.73 2.49
C ARG A 41 -3.31 6.14 3.06
N LEU A 42 -4.12 6.36 4.11
CA LEU A 42 -4.17 7.64 4.83
C LEU A 42 -2.84 7.93 5.55
N LEU A 43 -2.21 6.89 6.11
CA LEU A 43 -0.94 6.99 6.84
C LEU A 43 0.30 6.85 5.94
N GLN A 44 0.12 6.67 4.63
CA GLN A 44 1.18 6.26 3.71
C GLN A 44 2.38 7.21 3.75
N GLY A 45 2.14 8.52 3.71
CA GLY A 45 3.21 9.53 3.74
C GLY A 45 4.04 9.46 5.03
N GLN A 46 3.37 9.27 6.18
CA GLN A 46 4.06 9.13 7.46
C GLN A 46 4.85 7.82 7.55
N LEU A 47 4.29 6.72 7.05
CA LEU A 47 4.95 5.42 7.03
C LEU A 47 6.20 5.42 6.15
N ILE A 48 6.16 6.05 4.97
CA ILE A 48 7.33 6.19 4.10
C ILE A 48 8.46 6.91 4.85
N GLY A 49 8.17 8.02 5.54
CA GLY A 49 9.16 8.75 6.32
C GLY A 49 9.79 7.91 7.45
N LYS A 50 8.96 7.21 8.23
CA LYS A 50 9.43 6.33 9.32
C LYS A 50 10.31 5.18 8.79
N ILE A 51 9.89 4.55 7.70
CA ILE A 51 10.63 3.44 7.10
C ILE A 51 11.95 3.95 6.51
N ALA A 52 11.95 5.08 5.79
CA ALA A 52 13.16 5.69 5.25
C ALA A 52 14.17 6.04 6.35
N ALA A 53 13.71 6.54 7.50
CA ALA A 53 14.58 6.87 8.63
C ALA A 53 15.25 5.63 9.24
N GLY A 54 14.58 4.48 9.28
CA GLY A 54 15.12 3.29 9.95
C GLY A 54 15.77 2.22 9.05
N VAL A 55 15.54 2.24 7.73
CA VAL A 55 16.20 1.33 6.77
C VAL A 55 17.31 2.04 5.99
N GLY A 56 17.30 3.37 5.92
CA GLY A 56 18.26 4.19 5.19
C GLY A 56 17.56 5.06 4.14
N ASN A 57 17.99 6.32 4.05
CA ASN A 57 17.40 7.31 3.17
C ASN A 57 17.54 6.87 1.70
N GLY A 58 16.41 6.64 1.01
CA GLY A 58 16.36 6.21 -0.39
C GLY A 58 16.00 4.75 -0.65
N VAL A 59 15.89 3.92 0.41
CA VAL A 59 15.48 2.51 0.29
C VAL A 59 13.99 2.40 -0.04
N VAL A 60 13.15 3.27 0.52
CA VAL A 60 11.70 3.34 0.22
C VAL A 60 11.35 4.76 -0.21
N LYS A 61 11.03 4.92 -1.49
CA LYS A 61 10.58 6.16 -2.12
C LYS A 61 9.06 6.16 -2.35
N ARG A 62 8.49 4.99 -2.59
CA ARG A 62 7.07 4.77 -2.87
C ARG A 62 6.56 3.59 -2.08
N MET A 63 5.27 3.60 -1.77
CA MET A 63 4.60 2.50 -1.08
C MET A 63 3.36 2.10 -1.87
N ARG A 64 3.22 0.80 -2.11
CA ARG A 64 2.07 0.20 -2.77
C ARG A 64 1.32 -0.69 -1.80
N ILE A 65 0.09 -0.32 -1.50
CA ILE A 65 -0.75 -1.03 -0.54
C ILE A 65 -1.70 -1.96 -1.29
N GLN A 66 -1.49 -3.26 -1.11
CA GLN A 66 -2.38 -4.32 -1.54
C GLN A 66 -3.37 -4.58 -0.41
N GLY A 67 -4.65 -4.65 -0.74
CA GLY A 67 -5.64 -5.16 0.21
C GLY A 67 -5.38 -6.63 0.56
N PRO A 68 -6.14 -7.19 1.50
CA PRO A 68 -6.19 -8.65 1.62
C PRO A 68 -6.51 -9.22 0.25
N THR A 69 -5.99 -10.41 -0.06
CA THR A 69 -6.50 -11.18 -1.20
C THR A 69 -7.95 -11.52 -0.87
N ALA A 70 -8.86 -10.60 -1.16
CA ALA A 70 -10.26 -10.92 -1.29
C ALA A 70 -10.37 -11.74 -2.59
N PRO A 71 -11.15 -12.83 -2.60
CA PRO A 71 -11.58 -13.41 -3.87
C PRO A 71 -12.20 -12.28 -4.69
N SER A 72 -11.88 -12.23 -5.98
CA SER A 72 -12.43 -11.26 -6.94
C SER A 72 -13.96 -11.18 -6.77
N TRP A 73 -14.45 -10.20 -6.01
CA TRP A 73 -15.82 -9.75 -6.16
C TRP A 73 -15.80 -8.78 -7.34
N ARG A 74 -15.61 -9.35 -8.54
CA ARG A 74 -16.22 -8.80 -9.75
C ARG A 74 -17.70 -8.70 -9.42
N LYS A 75 -18.13 -7.56 -8.91
CA LYS A 75 -19.53 -7.26 -8.59
C LYS A 75 -20.28 -7.03 -9.90
N GLY A 76 -20.46 -8.11 -10.66
CA GLY A 76 -21.43 -8.29 -11.74
C GLY A 76 -21.30 -7.37 -12.98
N PRO A 77 -22.01 -7.73 -14.06
CA PRO A 77 -22.06 -6.96 -15.31
C PRO A 77 -22.97 -5.74 -15.16
N ARG A 78 -22.52 -4.72 -14.42
CA ARG A 78 -23.04 -3.34 -14.56
C ARG A 78 -21.94 -2.45 -15.11
N HIS A 79 -21.46 -2.85 -16.28
CA HIS A 79 -20.70 -2.00 -17.18
C HIS A 79 -21.69 -1.00 -17.77
N VAL A 80 -21.72 0.25 -17.30
CA VAL A 80 -22.35 1.31 -18.08
C VAL A 80 -21.39 1.61 -19.23
N SER A 81 -21.77 1.20 -20.44
CA SER A 81 -21.13 1.69 -21.65
C SER A 81 -21.55 3.14 -21.84
N GLY A 82 -20.61 4.07 -21.63
CA GLY A 82 -20.69 5.41 -22.23
C GLY A 82 -20.59 6.59 -21.26
N ARG A 83 -19.44 7.30 -21.31
CA ARG A 83 -19.38 8.68 -21.85
C ARG A 83 -17.92 9.16 -22.02
N GLY A 84 -17.49 9.30 -23.29
CA GLY A 84 -16.61 10.33 -23.85
C GLY A 84 -15.10 10.36 -23.49
N PRO A 85 -14.19 10.60 -24.46
CA PRO A 85 -12.82 10.99 -24.15
C PRO A 85 -12.83 12.43 -23.61
N ARG A 86 -12.06 12.69 -22.55
CA ARG A 86 -11.72 14.06 -22.14
C ARG A 86 -10.24 14.10 -21.77
N ASP A 87 -9.50 14.67 -22.69
CA ASP A 87 -8.19 15.26 -22.51
C ASP A 87 -8.14 16.15 -21.26
N THR A 88 -7.13 15.94 -20.41
CA THR A 88 -6.50 17.01 -19.63
C THR A 88 -5.07 16.59 -19.29
N TYR A 89 -4.17 16.71 -20.27
CA TYR A 89 -2.83 17.22 -20.04
C TYR A 89 -2.69 18.43 -20.96
N GLY A 90 -2.74 19.63 -20.36
CA GLY A 90 -2.68 20.94 -20.99
C GLY A 90 -2.87 21.99 -19.92
#